data_AF-A0A1R3KZY1-F1
#
_entry.id   AF-A0A1R3KZY1-F1
#
_cell.length_a   1.000
_cell.length_b   1.000
_cell.length_c   1.000
_cell.angle_alpha   90.00
_cell.angle_beta   90.00
_cell.angle_gamma   90.00
#
_symmetry.space_group_name_H-M   'P 1'
#
loop_
_entity.id
_entity.type
_entity.pdbx_description
1 polymer ?
#
loop_
_entity_poly.entity_id
_entity_poly.type
_entity_poly.pdbx_seq_one_letter_code
_entity_poly.pdbx_strand_id
1 'polypeptide(L)' 'IMESLDHAMKRGANIIAEYLGGAVTCDAHHMTDPRSDGLGVSSCITKSLEDAGVSPEEARTFI' A
#
# COMPACT_ATOMS: atom_id res chain seq x y z
N ILE A 1 -6.84 11.84 10.25
CA ILE A 1 -6.25 11.06 11.36
C ILE A 1 -6.28 9.62 10.93
N MET A 2 -5.17 8.90 11.02
CA MET A 2 -5.15 7.45 10.82
C MET A 2 -5.21 6.79 12.19
N GLU A 3 -6.21 5.95 12.40
CA GLU A 3 -6.48 5.27 13.67
C GLU A 3 -7.13 3.91 13.35
N SER A 4 -7.21 3.02 14.34
CA SER A 4 -7.90 1.74 14.15
C SER A 4 -9.40 1.97 13.90
N LEU A 5 -9.98 1.13 13.04
CA LEU A 5 -11.40 1.21 12.65
C LEU A 5 -12.31 1.18 13.90
N ASP A 6 -12.03 0.30 14.86
CA ASP A 6 -12.77 0.21 16.12
C ASP A 6 -12.75 1.51 16.93
N HIS A 7 -11.63 2.22 16.93
CA HIS A 7 -11.50 3.48 17.67
C HIS A 7 -12.23 4.62 16.96
N ALA A 8 -12.11 4.70 15.62
CA ALA A 8 -12.87 5.63 14.80
C ALA A 8 -14.38 5.43 14.94
N MET A 9 -14.85 4.17 14.91
CA MET A 9 -16.27 3.82 15.07
C MET A 9 -16.79 4.19 16.46
N LYS A 10 -16.04 3.87 17.53
CA LYS A 10 -16.43 4.21 18.92
C LYS A 10 -16.56 5.72 19.15
N ARG A 11 -15.75 6.52 18.45
CA ARG A 11 -15.79 7.99 18.53
C ARG A 11 -16.79 8.63 17.55
N GLY A 12 -17.42 7.84 16.68
CA GLY A 12 -18.31 8.34 15.63
C GLY A 12 -17.60 9.22 14.60
N ALA A 13 -16.32 8.95 14.33
CA ALA A 13 -15.55 9.71 13.36
C ALA A 13 -16.03 9.43 11.93
N ASN A 14 -15.99 10.45 11.06
CA ASN A 14 -16.25 10.25 9.64
C ASN A 14 -15.10 9.47 9.00
N ILE A 15 -15.36 8.26 8.52
CA ILE A 15 -14.37 7.39 7.88
C ILE A 15 -14.34 7.72 6.38
N ILE A 16 -13.21 8.25 5.91
CA ILE A 16 -13.03 8.70 4.52
C ILE A 16 -12.47 7.58 3.64
N ALA A 17 -11.58 6.78 4.19
CA ALA A 17 -10.93 5.67 3.50
C ALA A 17 -10.42 4.65 4.53
N GLU A 18 -10.29 3.41 4.10
CA GLU A 18 -9.68 2.33 4.87
C GLU A 18 -8.32 1.97 4.27
N TYR A 19 -7.31 1.81 5.12
CA TYR A 19 -6.00 1.32 4.69
C TYR A 19 -5.99 -0.20 4.80
N LEU A 20 -6.11 -0.87 3.65
CA LEU A 20 -6.20 -2.33 3.57
C LEU A 20 -4.84 -3.01 3.67
N GLY A 21 -3.79 -2.38 3.15
CA GLY A 21 -2.43 -2.94 3.17
C GLY A 21 -1.46 -2.15 2.29
N GLY A 22 -0.18 -2.45 2.44
CA GLY A 22 0.88 -1.84 1.63
C GLY A 22 2.26 -2.38 1.97
N ALA A 23 3.18 -2.27 1.01
CA ALA A 23 4.55 -2.75 1.16
C ALA A 23 5.57 -1.62 1.01
N VAL A 24 6.74 -1.85 1.60
CA VAL A 24 7.91 -1.00 1.44
C VAL A 24 9.06 -1.86 0.97
N THR A 25 9.67 -1.50 -0.16
CA THR A 25 10.84 -2.20 -0.72
C THR A 25 12.02 -1.24 -0.83
N CYS A 26 13.22 -1.78 -0.72
CA CYS A 26 14.46 -1.04 -0.96
C CYS A 26 15.24 -1.77 -2.04
N ASP A 27 15.61 -1.04 -3.09
CA ASP A 27 16.22 -1.62 -4.29
C ASP A 27 17.64 -2.12 -4.05
N ALA A 28 18.28 -1.65 -2.96
CA ALA A 28 19.62 -2.01 -2.50
C ALA A 28 20.66 -2.06 -3.63
N HIS A 29 20.49 -1.23 -4.66
CA HIS A 29 21.23 -1.29 -5.92
C HIS A 29 22.22 -0.13 -6.07
N HIS A 30 21.76 1.11 -5.84
CA HIS A 30 22.60 2.30 -5.90
C HIS A 30 22.01 3.41 -5.02
N MET A 31 22.85 4.31 -4.48
CA MET A 31 22.42 5.34 -3.54
C MET A 31 21.48 6.39 -4.17
N THR A 32 21.60 6.62 -5.49
CA THR A 32 20.87 7.68 -6.20
C THR A 32 20.22 7.22 -7.50
N ASP A 33 20.63 6.08 -8.06
CA ASP A 33 20.11 5.61 -9.34
C ASP A 33 19.03 4.55 -9.13
N PRO A 34 17.81 4.76 -9.66
CA PRO A 34 16.80 3.71 -9.66
C PRO A 34 17.29 2.54 -10.52
N ARG A 35 16.96 1.31 -10.11
CA ARG A 35 17.21 0.14 -10.95
C ARG A 35 16.47 0.29 -12.28
N SER A 36 17.19 0.17 -13.39
CA SER A 36 16.61 0.22 -14.73
C SER A 36 15.64 -0.92 -15.03
N ASP A 37 15.69 -2.01 -14.25
CA ASP A 37 14.81 -3.17 -14.37
C ASP A 37 13.44 -2.99 -13.69
N GLY A 38 13.27 -1.94 -12.87
CA GLY A 38 12.03 -1.66 -12.14
C GLY A 38 11.58 -2.76 -11.17
N LEU A 39 12.44 -3.73 -10.85
CA LEU A 39 12.08 -4.89 -10.01
C LEU A 39 11.67 -4.49 -8.60
N GLY A 40 12.28 -3.43 -8.08
CA GLY A 40 11.91 -2.83 -6.80
C GLY A 40 10.44 -2.45 -6.75
N VAL A 41 10.03 -1.59 -7.68
CA VAL A 41 8.67 -1.06 -7.78
C VAL A 41 7.66 -2.18 -8.06
N SER A 42 7.96 -3.07 -9.01
CA SER A 42 7.04 -4.18 -9.32
C SER A 42 6.84 -5.12 -8.13
N SER A 43 7.92 -5.46 -7.42
CA SER A 43 7.83 -6.29 -6.21
C SER A 43 7.09 -5.59 -5.07
N CYS A 44 7.20 -4.26 -4.97
CA CYS A 44 6.48 -3.45 -3.99
C CYS A 44 4.98 -3.49 -4.24
N ILE A 45 4.56 -3.32 -5.50
CA ILE A 45 3.15 -3.35 -5.89
C ILE A 45 2.56 -4.74 -5.62
N THR A 46 3.24 -5.81 -6.04
CA THR A 46 2.77 -7.18 -5.80
C THR A 46 2.60 -7.47 -4.30
N LYS A 47 3.62 -7.13 -3.49
CA LYS A 47 3.54 -7.32 -2.03
C LYS A 47 2.46 -6.46 -1.37
N SER A 48 2.22 -5.26 -1.88
CA SER A 48 1.16 -4.39 -1.36
C SER A 48 -0.23 -4.98 -1.61
N LEU A 49 -0.43 -5.56 -2.80
CA LEU A 49 -1.67 -6.25 -3.16
C LEU A 49 -1.86 -7.53 -2.31
N GLU A 50 -0.78 -8.29 -2.10
CA GLU A 50 -0.78 -9.47 -1.22
C GLU A 50 -1.11 -9.11 0.24
N ASP A 51 -0.48 -8.06 0.79
CA ASP A 51 -0.74 -7.58 2.16
C ASP A 51 -2.18 -7.06 2.32
N ALA A 52 -2.69 -6.36 1.31
CA ALA A 52 -4.07 -5.91 1.27
C ALA A 52 -5.09 -7.05 1.06
N GLY A 53 -4.64 -8.23 0.61
CA GLY A 53 -5.52 -9.34 0.23
C GLY A 53 -6.41 -9.03 -0.99
N VAL A 54 -5.98 -8.08 -1.83
CA VAL A 54 -6.76 -7.55 -2.96
C VAL A 54 -6.18 -8.10 -4.27
N SER A 55 -7.05 -8.56 -5.17
CA SER A 55 -6.61 -8.98 -6.50
C SER A 55 -6.18 -7.78 -7.35
N PRO A 56 -5.22 -7.93 -8.29
CA PRO A 56 -4.82 -6.83 -9.19
C PRO A 56 -5.99 -6.22 -9.97
N GLU A 57 -7.05 -7.01 -10.20
CA GLU A 57 -8.28 -6.61 -10.90
C GLU A 57 -9.21 -5.76 -10.03
N GLU A 58 -9.13 -5.90 -8.70
CA GLU A 58 -9.87 -5.11 -7.72
C GLU A 58 -9.17 -3.77 -7.39
N ALA A 59 -7.88 -3.63 -7.70
CA ALA A 59 -7.12 -2.38 -7.60
C ALA A 59 -7.52 -1.32 -8.65
N ARG A 60 -8.80 -1.30 -9.04
CA ARG A 60 -9.33 -0.70 -10.28
C ARG A 60 -9.64 0.79 -10.16
N THR A 61 -8.70 1.58 -9.63
CA THR A 61 -8.76 3.05 -9.47
C THR A 61 -9.25 3.53 -8.09
N PHE A 62 -8.29 3.75 -7.19
CA PHE A 62 -8.40 4.69 -6.06
C PHE A 62 -7.10 5.50 -5.88
N ILE A 63 -6.50 5.92 -7.01
CA ILE A 63 -5.50 7.00 -7.06
C ILE A 63 -6.18 8.26 -7.58
#